data_AF-Q9QYV2-F1
#
_entry.id   AF-Q9QYV2-F1
#
_cell.length_a   1.000
_cell.length_b   1.000
_cell.length_c   1.000
_cell.angle_alpha   90.00
_cell.angle_beta   90.00
_cell.angle_gamma   90.00
#
_symmetry.space_group_name_H-M   'P 1'
#
loop_
_entity.id
_entity.type
_entity.pdbx_description
1 polymer ?
#
loop_
_entity_poly.entity_id
_entity_poly.type
_entity_poly.pdbx_seq_one_letter_code
_entity_poly.pdbx_strand_id
1 'polypeptide(L)'
;SVPYESRIATLLQWLDLPKAERPSFYTIYVEEPDSAGHKSGPVSAGVIKALQLVDDAFGMLMEGLKQRNLHNCVNIIVLADHGMDQTSCDRVEYMTDYFPEINFYMYQGPAPRIRTRNIPQDFFTFNSEKIVRDLSCRKSDQHFKPYLTPD
;
A
#
# COMPACT_ATOMS: atom_id res chain seq x y z
N SER A 1 12.64 -8.00 -10.53
CA SER A 1 12.41 -8.23 -9.09
C SER A 1 13.35 -9.32 -8.61
N VAL A 2 13.60 -9.41 -7.30
CA VAL A 2 14.29 -10.57 -6.70
C VAL A 2 13.24 -11.66 -6.40
N PRO A 3 13.44 -12.93 -6.80
CA PRO A 3 12.53 -14.03 -6.49
C PRO A 3 12.32 -14.21 -4.98
N TYR A 4 11.13 -14.67 -4.55
CA TYR A 4 10.79 -14.80 -3.12
C TYR A 4 11.65 -15.85 -2.43
N GLU A 5 11.90 -16.95 -3.13
CA GLU A 5 12.77 -18.04 -2.70
C GLU A 5 14.19 -17.55 -2.44
N SER A 6 14.70 -16.64 -3.27
CA SER A 6 16.02 -16.03 -3.05
C SER A 6 16.05 -15.15 -1.80
N ARG A 7 14.98 -14.37 -1.53
CA ARG A 7 14.87 -13.56 -0.31
C ARG A 7 14.86 -14.44 0.94
N ILE A 8 14.08 -15.53 0.90
CA ILE A 8 13.98 -16.49 2.00
C ILE A 8 15.32 -17.20 2.22
N ALA A 9 15.97 -17.66 1.15
CA ALA A 9 17.28 -18.29 1.23
C ALA A 9 18.32 -17.37 1.85
N THR A 10 18.34 -16.09 1.49
CA THR A 10 19.23 -15.09 2.11
C THR A 10 18.95 -14.92 3.60
N LEU A 11 17.68 -14.84 4.02
CA LEU A 11 17.31 -14.75 5.43
C LEU A 11 17.78 -16.00 6.21
N LEU A 12 17.56 -17.19 5.65
CA LEU A 12 18.02 -18.45 6.26
C LEU A 12 19.55 -18.51 6.38
N GLN A 13 20.29 -18.00 5.40
CA GLN A 13 21.76 -17.87 5.48
C GLN A 13 22.17 -16.92 6.61
N TRP A 14 21.45 -15.82 6.83
CA TRP A 14 21.73 -14.92 7.96
C TRP A 14 21.46 -15.57 9.32
N LEU A 15 20.54 -16.53 9.41
CA LEU A 15 20.32 -17.33 10.63
C LEU A 15 21.47 -18.32 10.91
N ASP A 16 22.22 -18.68 9.88
CA ASP A 16 23.37 -19.59 9.98
C ASP A 16 24.68 -18.86 10.33
N LEU A 17 24.67 -17.52 10.39
CA LEU A 17 25.84 -16.73 10.77
C LEU A 17 26.33 -17.09 12.19
N PRO A 18 27.64 -16.92 12.46
CA PRO A 18 28.17 -17.00 13.82
C PRO A 18 27.40 -16.08 14.77
N LYS A 19 27.25 -16.49 16.03
CA LYS A 19 26.45 -15.77 17.03
C LYS A 19 26.78 -14.27 17.15
N ALA A 20 28.04 -13.90 16.95
CA ALA A 20 28.48 -12.50 17.04
C ALA A 20 27.97 -11.61 15.90
N GLU A 21 27.67 -12.21 14.74
CA GLU A 21 27.25 -11.52 13.51
C GLU A 21 25.77 -11.77 13.19
N ARG A 22 25.17 -12.80 13.78
CA ARG A 22 23.79 -13.20 13.53
C ARG A 22 22.80 -12.12 14.04
N PRO A 23 21.97 -11.55 13.16
CA PRO A 23 20.96 -10.58 13.58
C PRO A 23 19.96 -11.17 14.59
N SER A 24 19.33 -10.29 15.37
CA SER A 24 18.25 -10.68 16.30
C SER A 24 16.86 -10.26 15.80
N PHE A 25 16.80 -9.39 14.79
CA PHE A 25 15.57 -8.92 14.17
C PHE A 25 15.72 -9.00 12.66
N TYR A 26 14.67 -9.51 12.01
CA TYR A 26 14.64 -9.78 10.58
C TYR A 26 13.34 -9.25 10.00
N THR A 27 13.40 -8.83 8.74
CA THR A 27 12.21 -8.50 7.96
C THR A 27 12.28 -9.23 6.64
N ILE A 28 11.12 -9.67 6.16
CA ILE A 28 10.93 -10.15 4.80
C ILE A 28 9.69 -9.49 4.24
N TYR A 29 9.77 -9.05 3.00
CA TYR A 29 8.69 -8.38 2.29
C TYR A 29 8.53 -9.01 0.90
N VAL A 30 7.28 -9.18 0.49
CA VAL A 30 6.88 -9.68 -0.83
C VAL A 30 5.82 -8.74 -1.38
N GLU A 31 5.83 -8.53 -2.70
CA GLU A 31 4.90 -7.60 -3.37
C GLU A 31 3.51 -8.19 -3.64
N GLU A 32 3.34 -9.51 -3.52
CA GLU A 32 2.05 -10.17 -3.67
C GLU A 32 1.35 -10.29 -2.31
N PRO A 33 0.00 -10.25 -2.26
CA PRO A 33 -0.95 -10.22 -3.38
C PRO A 33 -1.30 -8.81 -3.91
N ASP A 34 -0.60 -7.76 -3.48
CA ASP A 34 -0.91 -6.36 -3.84
C ASP A 34 -0.84 -6.14 -5.37
N SER A 35 0.24 -6.59 -6.01
CA SER A 35 0.44 -6.46 -7.45
C SER A 35 -0.67 -7.15 -8.27
N ALA A 36 -1.03 -8.39 -7.92
CA ALA A 36 -2.13 -9.10 -8.57
C ALA A 36 -3.49 -8.42 -8.31
N GLY A 37 -3.70 -7.93 -7.08
CA GLY A 37 -4.90 -7.20 -6.67
C GLY A 37 -5.10 -5.92 -7.48
N HIS A 38 -4.07 -5.09 -7.60
CA HIS A 38 -4.09 -3.88 -8.42
C HIS A 38 -4.36 -4.17 -9.90
N LYS A 39 -3.78 -5.25 -10.44
CA LYS A 39 -3.92 -5.59 -11.86
C LYS A 39 -5.30 -6.13 -12.23
N SER A 40 -5.92 -6.91 -11.34
CA SER A 40 -7.07 -7.74 -11.70
C SER A 40 -8.26 -7.68 -10.74
N GLY A 41 -8.17 -6.83 -9.71
CA GLY A 41 -9.16 -6.76 -8.65
C GLY A 41 -8.93 -7.80 -7.55
N PRO A 42 -9.44 -7.55 -6.32
CA PRO A 42 -9.21 -8.43 -5.17
C PRO A 42 -9.88 -9.81 -5.31
N VAL A 43 -10.93 -9.93 -6.12
CA VAL A 43 -11.64 -11.20 -6.36
C VAL A 43 -11.32 -11.68 -7.77
N SER A 44 -10.16 -12.30 -7.94
CA SER A 44 -9.69 -12.77 -9.23
C SER A 44 -8.87 -14.06 -9.13
N ALA A 45 -8.81 -14.82 -10.23
CA ALA A 45 -7.93 -15.98 -10.32
C ALA A 45 -6.44 -15.59 -10.21
N GLY A 46 -6.09 -14.34 -10.56
CA GLY A 46 -4.73 -13.81 -10.41
C GLY A 46 -4.35 -13.68 -8.94
N VAL A 47 -5.25 -13.12 -8.12
CA VAL A 47 -5.04 -12.98 -6.68
C VAL A 47 -4.96 -14.35 -5.99
N ILE A 48 -5.80 -15.31 -6.36
CA ILE A 48 -5.73 -16.67 -5.78
C ILE A 48 -4.36 -17.30 -6.04
N LYS A 49 -3.83 -17.19 -7.27
CA LYS A 49 -2.48 -17.69 -7.61
C LYS A 49 -1.38 -16.95 -6.86
N ALA A 50 -1.51 -15.63 -6.70
CA ALA A 50 -0.56 -14.82 -5.95
C ALA A 50 -0.54 -15.19 -4.46
N LEU A 51 -1.71 -15.43 -3.86
CA LEU A 51 -1.84 -15.91 -2.48
C LEU A 51 -1.17 -17.28 -2.30
N GLN A 52 -1.38 -18.22 -3.23
CA GLN A 52 -0.71 -19.53 -3.22
C GLN A 52 0.82 -19.38 -3.32
N LEU A 53 1.31 -18.48 -4.18
CA LEU A 53 2.75 -18.21 -4.30
C LEU A 53 3.35 -17.69 -2.98
N VAL A 54 2.65 -16.79 -2.29
CA VAL A 54 3.12 -16.26 -0.99
C VAL A 54 3.05 -17.33 0.10
N ASP A 55 2.01 -18.17 0.09
CA ASP A 55 1.87 -19.31 1.01
C ASP A 55 3.01 -20.33 0.83
N ASP A 56 3.33 -20.69 -0.42
CA ASP A 56 4.46 -21.58 -0.75
C ASP A 56 5.80 -20.98 -0.29
N ALA A 57 6.00 -19.68 -0.49
CA ALA A 57 7.18 -18.96 -0.03
C ALA A 57 7.27 -18.97 1.51
N PHE A 58 6.16 -18.73 2.21
CA PHE A 58 6.12 -18.84 3.66
C PHE A 58 6.40 -20.28 4.14
N GLY A 59 5.87 -21.29 3.42
CA GLY A 59 6.18 -22.69 3.64
C GLY A 59 7.68 -23.00 3.55
N MET A 60 8.38 -22.45 2.55
CA MET A 60 9.83 -22.58 2.41
C MET A 60 10.58 -21.98 3.62
N LEU A 61 10.14 -20.85 4.15
CA LEU A 61 10.71 -20.28 5.37
C LEU A 61 10.50 -21.23 6.57
N MET A 62 9.28 -21.72 6.77
CA MET A 62 8.95 -22.60 7.89
C MET A 62 9.73 -23.92 7.85
N GLU A 63 9.87 -24.54 6.68
CA GLU A 63 10.69 -25.74 6.50
C GLU A 63 12.18 -25.44 6.72
N GLY A 64 12.68 -24.29 6.24
CA GLY A 64 14.05 -23.85 6.48
C GLY A 64 14.36 -23.64 7.97
N LEU A 65 13.41 -23.10 8.74
CA LEU A 65 13.50 -22.99 10.20
C LEU A 65 13.45 -24.35 10.88
N LYS A 66 12.60 -25.27 10.41
CA LYS A 66 12.49 -26.62 10.94
C LYS A 66 13.77 -27.42 10.77
N GLN A 67 14.38 -27.36 9.58
CA GLN A 67 15.68 -27.98 9.28
C GLN A 67 16.81 -27.49 10.21
N ARG A 68 16.69 -26.27 10.74
CA ARG A 68 17.65 -25.66 11.68
C ARG A 68 17.29 -25.87 13.15
N ASN A 69 16.22 -26.62 13.45
CA ASN A 69 15.63 -26.73 14.80
C ASN A 69 15.22 -25.37 15.41
N LEU A 70 14.90 -24.39 14.56
CA LEU A 70 14.53 -23.03 14.98
C LEU A 70 13.02 -22.75 14.93
N HIS A 71 12.22 -23.64 14.35
CA HIS A 71 10.76 -23.48 14.19
C HIS A 71 10.00 -23.25 15.51
N ASN A 72 10.53 -23.71 16.65
CA ASN A 72 9.96 -23.49 17.99
C ASN A 72 10.74 -22.43 18.81
N CYS A 73 11.66 -21.71 18.17
CA CYS A 73 12.53 -20.72 18.79
C CYS A 73 12.30 -19.32 18.23
N VAL A 74 12.16 -19.22 16.90
CA VAL A 74 11.91 -17.94 16.22
C VAL A 74 10.46 -17.51 16.46
N ASN A 75 10.28 -16.29 16.96
CA ASN A 75 8.97 -15.65 17.02
C ASN A 75 8.66 -15.02 15.66
N ILE A 76 7.52 -15.37 15.08
CA ILE A 76 7.12 -14.90 13.75
C ILE A 76 5.86 -14.05 13.89
N ILE A 77 5.89 -12.87 13.26
CA ILE A 77 4.71 -12.04 13.06
C ILE A 77 4.45 -11.98 11.56
N VAL A 78 3.30 -12.47 11.14
CA VAL A 78 2.81 -12.36 9.76
C VAL A 78 1.75 -11.27 9.73
N LEU A 79 1.94 -10.28 8.86
CA LEU A 79 1.06 -9.13 8.74
C LEU A 79 1.06 -8.61 7.30
N ALA A 80 0.08 -7.78 6.99
CA ALA A 80 0.02 -6.96 5.79
C ALA A 80 -0.07 -5.49 6.21
N ASP A 81 0.34 -4.59 5.33
CA ASP A 81 0.25 -3.15 5.52
C ASP A 81 -1.17 -2.61 5.28
N HIS A 82 -1.91 -3.17 4.32
CA HIS A 82 -3.30 -2.80 4.03
C HIS A 82 -4.12 -3.91 3.34
N GLY A 83 -5.40 -3.63 3.07
CA GLY A 83 -6.29 -4.46 2.26
C GLY A 83 -6.29 -4.07 0.77
N MET A 84 -7.28 -4.55 0.02
CA MET A 84 -7.47 -4.23 -1.40
C MET A 84 -8.96 -4.08 -1.71
N ASP A 85 -9.33 -3.16 -2.61
CA ASP A 85 -10.71 -2.92 -3.02
C ASP A 85 -10.84 -2.87 -4.56
N GLN A 86 -12.03 -3.18 -5.07
CA GLN A 86 -12.35 -3.17 -6.49
C GLN A 86 -12.66 -1.74 -6.96
N THR A 87 -11.81 -1.20 -7.82
CA THR A 87 -12.08 0.07 -8.51
C THR A 87 -12.87 -0.16 -9.81
N SER A 88 -13.51 0.90 -10.31
CA SER A 88 -14.17 0.93 -11.63
C SER A 88 -14.06 2.32 -12.22
N CYS A 89 -13.92 2.42 -13.55
CA CYS A 89 -14.02 3.69 -14.28
C CYS A 89 -15.40 4.35 -14.14
N ASP A 90 -16.44 3.57 -13.84
CA ASP A 90 -17.80 4.09 -13.59
C ASP A 90 -17.95 4.69 -12.18
N ARG A 91 -16.96 4.50 -11.30
CA ARG A 91 -16.96 4.99 -9.92
C ARG A 91 -15.82 5.99 -9.70
N VAL A 92 -15.85 7.09 -10.46
CA VAL A 92 -14.83 8.14 -10.43
C VAL A 92 -15.49 9.51 -10.29
N GLU A 93 -14.96 10.33 -9.40
CA GLU A 93 -15.33 11.74 -9.23
C GLU A 93 -14.27 12.63 -9.86
N TYR A 94 -14.65 13.41 -10.87
CA TYR A 94 -13.73 14.27 -11.61
C TYR A 94 -13.82 15.71 -11.11
N MET A 95 -12.67 16.32 -10.76
CA MET A 95 -12.64 17.72 -10.30
C MET A 95 -13.15 18.72 -11.36
N THR A 96 -13.13 18.36 -12.64
CA THR A 96 -13.69 19.16 -13.75
C THR A 96 -15.20 19.31 -13.68
N ASP A 97 -15.91 18.46 -12.92
CA ASP A 97 -17.35 18.62 -12.68
C ASP A 97 -17.65 19.72 -11.65
N TYR A 98 -16.64 20.13 -10.88
CA TYR A 98 -16.78 21.05 -9.75
C TYR A 98 -16.11 22.40 -10.01
N PHE A 99 -15.08 22.43 -10.87
CA PHE A 99 -14.30 23.62 -11.19
C PHE A 99 -14.24 23.85 -12.69
N PRO A 100 -14.43 25.10 -13.17
CA PRO A 100 -14.25 25.44 -14.58
C PRO A 100 -12.77 25.35 -15.02
N GLU A 101 -11.83 25.48 -14.08
CA GLU A 101 -10.39 25.39 -14.33
C GLU A 101 -9.67 24.75 -13.13
N ILE A 102 -8.69 23.88 -13.39
CA ILE A 102 -7.94 23.15 -12.35
C ILE A 102 -6.59 23.83 -12.07
N ASN A 103 -6.64 24.85 -11.20
CA ASN A 103 -5.49 25.66 -10.80
C ASN A 103 -4.77 25.19 -9.52
N PHE A 104 -4.95 23.92 -9.16
CA PHE A 104 -4.31 23.31 -7.99
C PHE A 104 -3.62 21.98 -8.36
N TYR A 105 -2.71 21.53 -7.51
CA TYR A 105 -2.14 20.19 -7.58
C TYR A 105 -3.00 19.24 -6.75
N MET A 106 -3.31 18.06 -7.30
CA MET A 106 -4.10 17.03 -6.62
C MET A 106 -3.32 15.72 -6.56
N TYR A 107 -3.14 15.20 -5.35
CA TYR A 107 -2.85 13.79 -5.13
C TYR A 107 -4.16 13.03 -5.35
N GLN A 108 -4.20 12.15 -6.35
CA GLN A 108 -5.40 11.43 -6.77
C GLN A 108 -5.52 10.08 -6.07
N GLY A 109 -6.65 9.39 -6.26
CA GLY A 109 -6.93 8.08 -5.66
C GLY A 109 -7.92 8.17 -4.49
N PRO A 110 -8.05 7.10 -3.68
CA PRO A 110 -9.04 7.00 -2.60
C PRO A 110 -8.73 7.86 -1.37
N ALA A 111 -7.48 8.34 -1.23
CA ALA A 111 -7.07 9.27 -0.17
C ALA A 111 -6.55 10.59 -0.78
N PRO A 112 -7.39 11.34 -1.51
CA PRO A 112 -6.94 12.48 -2.29
C PRO A 112 -6.57 13.65 -1.38
N ARG A 113 -5.64 14.49 -1.86
CA ARG A 113 -5.25 15.75 -1.20
C ARG A 113 -5.07 16.83 -2.25
N ILE A 114 -5.43 18.06 -1.92
CA ILE A 114 -5.26 19.23 -2.79
C ILE A 114 -4.27 20.20 -2.15
N ARG A 115 -3.39 20.78 -2.96
CA ARG A 115 -2.48 21.87 -2.56
C ARG A 115 -2.26 22.84 -3.72
N THR A 116 -1.65 23.99 -3.46
CA THR A 116 -1.14 24.87 -4.53
C THR A 116 -0.14 24.14 -5.44
N ARG A 117 -0.09 24.54 -6.72
CA ARG A 117 0.99 24.14 -7.64
C ARG A 117 2.30 24.88 -7.32
N ASN A 118 2.20 26.13 -6.89
CA ASN A 118 3.33 27.03 -6.67
C ASN A 118 3.94 26.83 -5.28
N ILE A 119 4.96 25.98 -5.20
CA ILE A 119 5.64 25.62 -3.96
C ILE A 119 7.09 26.13 -3.98
N PRO A 120 7.61 26.61 -2.83
CA PRO A 120 6.94 26.75 -1.53
C PRO A 120 6.10 28.03 -1.36
N GLN A 121 6.11 28.94 -2.33
CA GLN A 121 5.65 30.33 -2.20
C GLN A 121 4.21 30.46 -1.71
N ASP A 122 3.29 29.67 -2.28
CA ASP A 122 1.87 29.79 -1.97
C ASP A 122 1.40 28.71 -0.99
N PHE A 123 2.29 27.96 -0.35
CA PHE A 123 1.90 26.78 0.42
C PHE A 123 0.92 27.12 1.56
N PHE A 124 1.15 28.23 2.26
CA PHE A 124 0.30 28.70 3.35
C PHE A 124 -0.70 29.78 2.94
N THR A 125 -0.49 30.47 1.82
CA THR A 125 -1.41 31.51 1.32
C THR A 125 -2.50 30.96 0.41
N PHE A 126 -2.34 29.72 -0.07
CA PHE A 126 -3.36 29.00 -0.83
C PHE A 126 -4.64 28.85 -0.01
N ASN A 127 -5.76 29.29 -0.58
CA ASN A 127 -7.05 29.32 0.12
C ASN A 127 -7.71 27.92 0.12
N SER A 128 -7.21 27.03 0.99
CA SER A 128 -7.74 25.67 1.17
C SER A 128 -9.20 25.66 1.63
N GLU A 129 -9.60 26.61 2.48
CA GLU A 129 -10.99 26.72 2.95
C GLU A 129 -11.95 27.01 1.78
N LYS A 130 -11.57 27.88 0.84
CA LYS A 130 -12.34 28.13 -0.38
C LYS A 130 -12.49 26.85 -1.21
N ILE A 131 -11.43 26.06 -1.39
CA ILE A 131 -11.51 24.77 -2.12
C ILE A 131 -12.50 23.82 -1.43
N VAL A 132 -12.43 23.69 -0.10
CA VAL A 132 -13.36 22.83 0.66
C VAL A 132 -14.81 23.31 0.51
N ARG A 133 -15.06 24.62 0.62
CA ARG A 133 -16.39 25.21 0.46
C ARG A 133 -16.93 25.00 -0.96
N ASP A 134 -16.10 25.21 -1.97
CA ASP A 134 -16.50 25.07 -3.38
C ASP A 134 -16.83 23.61 -3.75
N LEU A 135 -16.24 22.63 -3.05
CA LEU A 135 -16.51 21.19 -3.23
C LEU A 135 -17.64 20.65 -2.32
N SER A 136 -18.18 21.46 -1.42
CA SER A 136 -19.18 21.01 -0.45
C SER A 136 -20.59 21.05 -1.03
N CYS A 137 -21.34 19.96 -0.85
CA CYS A 137 -22.78 19.85 -1.14
C CYS A 137 -23.16 20.24 -2.59
N ARG A 138 -22.35 19.82 -3.58
CA ARG A 138 -22.53 20.22 -4.99
C ARG A 138 -23.45 19.29 -5.78
N LYS A 139 -23.48 18.00 -5.42
CA LYS A 139 -24.39 16.98 -5.97
C LYS A 139 -25.08 16.25 -4.82
N SER A 140 -26.31 15.76 -5.04
CA SER A 140 -27.06 14.99 -4.02
C SER A 140 -26.44 13.63 -3.71
N ASP A 141 -25.70 13.07 -4.66
CA ASP A 141 -25.08 11.74 -4.66
C ASP A 141 -23.54 11.82 -4.74
N GLN A 142 -22.96 12.92 -4.27
CA GLN A 142 -21.50 13.13 -4.29
C GLN A 142 -20.77 12.01 -3.53
N HIS A 143 -19.84 11.32 -4.20
CA HIS A 143 -19.13 10.15 -3.67
C HIS A 143 -17.82 10.48 -2.92
N PHE A 144 -17.62 11.74 -2.57
CA PHE A 144 -16.53 12.19 -1.69
C PHE A 144 -16.97 13.38 -0.84
N LYS A 145 -16.22 13.65 0.23
CA LYS A 145 -16.48 14.81 1.08
C LYS A 145 -15.17 15.56 1.37
N PRO A 146 -15.08 16.86 1.06
CA PRO A 146 -13.90 17.65 1.35
C PRO A 146 -13.81 17.96 2.85
N TYR A 147 -12.61 17.95 3.39
CA TYR A 147 -12.32 18.33 4.77
C TYR A 147 -11.03 19.17 4.81
N LEU A 148 -10.98 20.13 5.73
CA LEU A 148 -9.71 20.69 6.19
C LEU A 148 -9.10 19.72 7.20
N THR A 149 -7.80 19.49 7.12
CA THR A 149 -7.07 18.86 8.22
C THR A 149 -7.09 19.85 9.39
N PRO A 150 -7.56 19.44 10.59
CA PRO A 150 -7.47 20.29 11.77
C PRO A 150 -6.01 20.65 12.09
N ASP A 151 -5.82 21.80 12.70
CA ASP A 151 -4.55 22.15 13.37
C ASP A 151 -4.31 21.28 14.61
#